data_AF-A0A932HJF0-F1
#
_entry.id   AF-A0A932HJF0-F1
#
_cell.length_a   1.000
_cell.length_b   1.000
_cell.length_c   1.000
_cell.angle_alpha   90.00
_cell.angle_beta   90.00
_cell.angle_gamma   90.00
#
_symmetry.space_group_name_H-M   'P 1'
#
loop_
_entity.id
_entity.type
_entity.pdbx_description
1 polymer ?
#
loop_
_entity_poly.entity_id
_entity_poly.type
_entity_poly.pdbx_seq_one_letter_code
_entity_poly.pdbx_strand_id
1 'polypeptide(L)'
;FNLLSNAVKFTPGGGRISITARQVSGLPSSVPRPEPAPATEDRGPETGEARLEIKVSDTGIGIKAEDLPRLFQQFVQLEASATKHHEGTGLGLALAKRLVELHGGRIWAESEGEGQGSTFTVVLPFTQPSQ
;
A
#
# COMPACT_ATOMS: atom_id res chain seq x y z
N PHE A 1 1.10 -11.13 1.60
CA PHE A 1 2.36 -11.47 2.29
C PHE A 1 3.33 -10.29 2.36
N ASN A 2 3.67 -9.66 1.22
CA ASN A 2 4.72 -8.63 1.17
C ASN A 2 4.53 -7.43 2.13
N LEU A 3 3.31 -6.91 2.27
CA LEU A 3 3.05 -5.75 3.14
C LEU A 3 3.29 -6.06 4.63
N LEU A 4 2.79 -7.19 5.11
CA LEU A 4 2.98 -7.62 6.49
C LEU A 4 4.43 -7.95 6.79
N SER A 5 5.12 -8.61 5.86
CA SER A 5 6.55 -8.89 6.00
C SER A 5 7.37 -7.61 6.09
N ASN A 6 7.03 -6.57 5.32
CA ASN A 6 7.66 -5.26 5.42
C ASN A 6 7.40 -4.64 6.80
N ALA A 7 6.15 -4.62 7.25
CA ALA A 7 5.80 -4.10 8.58
C ALA A 7 6.63 -4.77 9.69
N VAL A 8 6.76 -6.10 9.67
CA VAL A 8 7.59 -6.84 10.64
C VAL A 8 9.07 -6.48 10.53
N LYS A 9 9.59 -6.34 9.30
CA LYS A 9 11.00 -6.03 9.06
C LYS A 9 11.38 -4.63 9.57
N PHE A 10 10.49 -3.65 9.41
CA PHE A 10 10.76 -2.24 9.67
C PHE A 10 10.23 -1.73 11.02
N THR A 11 9.56 -2.59 11.79
CA THR A 11 9.13 -2.28 13.16
C THR A 11 10.13 -2.86 14.16
N PRO A 12 10.83 -2.03 14.95
CA PRO A 12 11.76 -2.52 15.96
C PRO A 12 11.02 -3.23 17.12
N GLY A 13 11.78 -3.95 17.95
CA GLY A 13 11.24 -4.63 19.13
C GLY A 13 10.48 -3.67 20.06
N GLY A 14 9.24 -4.02 20.42
CA GLY A 14 8.34 -3.18 21.21
C GLY A 14 7.39 -2.30 20.38
N GLY A 15 7.57 -2.22 19.06
CA GLY A 15 6.61 -1.57 18.17
C GLY A 15 5.36 -2.42 17.94
N ARG A 16 4.34 -1.81 17.32
CA ARG A 16 3.04 -2.44 17.05
C ARG A 16 2.79 -2.50 15.55
N ILE A 17 2.26 -3.63 15.12
CA ILE A 17 1.73 -3.82 13.78
C ILE A 17 0.25 -4.17 13.92
N SER A 18 -0.59 -3.53 13.11
CA SER A 18 -2.03 -3.76 13.06
C SER A 18 -2.46 -4.03 11.63
N ILE A 19 -3.42 -4.93 11.48
CA ILE A 19 -4.06 -5.23 10.21
C ILE A 19 -5.55 -5.06 10.42
N THR A 20 -6.17 -4.26 9.56
CA THR A 20 -7.62 -4.08 9.56
C THR A 20 -8.15 -4.38 8.17
N ALA A 21 -9.28 -5.08 8.09
CA ALA A 21 -10.01 -5.28 6.85
C ALA A 21 -11.45 -4.80 7.07
N ARG A 22 -11.97 -3.98 6.16
CA ARG A 22 -13.37 -3.53 6.20
C ARG A 22 -13.95 -3.42 4.81
N GLN A 23 -15.24 -3.70 4.71
CA GLN A 23 -16.00 -3.41 3.50
C GLN A 23 -16.26 -1.91 3.42
N VAL A 24 -16.01 -1.31 2.26
CA VAL A 24 -16.26 0.09 1.97
C VAL A 24 -17.09 0.20 0.70
N SER A 25 -18.00 1.18 0.67
CA SER A 25 -18.75 1.54 -0.53
C SER A 25 -17.91 2.53 -1.35
N GLY A 26 -17.39 2.09 -2.50
CA GLY A 26 -16.54 2.92 -3.36
C GLY A 26 -15.10 3.10 -2.86
N LEU A 27 -14.32 3.96 -3.54
CA LEU A 27 -12.93 4.24 -3.18
C LEU A 27 -12.88 5.25 -2.02
N PRO A 28 -12.05 5.02 -0.98
CA PRO A 28 -11.90 5.98 0.11
C PRO A 28 -11.25 7.29 -0.38
N SER A 29 -11.61 8.41 0.25
CA SER A 29 -11.11 9.75 -0.13
C SER A 29 -9.59 9.92 0.01
N SER A 30 -8.92 9.03 0.74
CA SER A 30 -7.46 9.02 0.92
C SER A 30 -6.69 8.37 -0.23
N VAL A 31 -7.37 7.78 -1.22
CA VAL A 31 -6.71 7.22 -2.41
C VAL A 31 -6.02 8.33 -3.18
N PRO A 32 -4.68 8.26 -3.40
CA PRO A 32 -4.00 9.20 -4.27
C PRO A 32 -4.58 9.12 -5.68
N ARG A 33 -4.92 10.27 -6.25
CA ARG A 33 -5.35 10.35 -7.66
C ARG A 33 -4.18 9.84 -8.52
N PRO A 34 -4.41 8.94 -9.49
CA PRO A 34 -3.32 8.50 -10.35
C PRO A 34 -2.70 9.72 -11.03
N GLU A 35 -1.36 9.75 -11.11
CA GLU A 35 -0.64 10.64 -12.03
C GLU A 35 -1.25 10.50 -13.43
N PRO A 36 -1.29 11.57 -14.25
CA PRO A 36 -2.18 11.65 -15.40
C PRO A 36 -2.01 10.44 -16.31
N ALA A 37 -2.95 9.50 -16.21
CA ALA A 37 -3.06 8.39 -17.11
C ALA A 37 -3.45 8.95 -18.49
N PRO A 38 -2.93 8.37 -19.60
CA PRO A 38 -3.33 8.77 -20.94
C PRO A 38 -4.85 8.76 -21.06
N ALA A 39 -5.40 9.78 -21.73
CA ALA A 39 -6.83 10.13 -21.81
C ALA A 39 -7.69 9.11 -22.60
N THR A 40 -7.29 7.84 -22.66
CA THR A 40 -7.95 6.78 -23.44
C THR A 40 -8.08 5.50 -22.64
N GLU A 41 -8.59 5.60 -21.41
CA GLU A 41 -9.21 4.44 -20.76
C GLU A 41 -10.54 4.88 -20.17
N ASP A 42 -11.60 4.45 -20.84
CA ASP A 42 -12.97 4.48 -20.37
C ASP A 42 -13.05 3.77 -19.01
N ARG A 43 -13.03 4.55 -17.93
CA ARG A 43 -13.40 4.09 -16.58
C ARG A 43 -14.37 5.09 -15.98
N GLY A 44 -15.54 5.18 -16.61
CA GLY A 44 -16.78 5.66 -15.98
C GLY A 44 -17.22 4.71 -14.84
N PRO A 45 -18.15 5.16 -13.98
CA PRO A 45 -18.03 5.03 -12.53
C PRO A 45 -18.61 3.70 -12.03
N GLU A 46 -17.99 3.09 -11.02
CA GLU A 46 -18.68 2.06 -10.23
C GLU A 46 -18.91 2.57 -8.81
N THR A 47 -19.69 3.65 -8.79
CA THR A 47 -20.51 4.06 -7.66
C THR A 47 -21.41 2.89 -7.26
N GLY A 48 -21.14 2.29 -6.10
CA GLY A 48 -22.03 1.32 -5.46
C GLY A 48 -21.45 -0.08 -5.29
N GLU A 49 -20.34 -0.42 -5.94
CA GLU A 49 -19.74 -1.73 -5.74
C GLU A 49 -19.03 -1.82 -4.39
N ALA A 50 -19.33 -2.90 -3.67
CA ALA A 50 -18.64 -3.24 -2.44
C ALA A 50 -17.16 -3.46 -2.73
N ARG A 51 -16.31 -2.84 -1.92
CA ARG A 51 -14.86 -3.01 -1.99
C ARG A 51 -14.34 -3.47 -0.65
N LEU A 52 -13.25 -4.23 -0.66
CA LEU A 52 -12.53 -4.62 0.54
C LEU A 52 -11.32 -3.71 0.70
N GLU A 53 -11.33 -2.89 1.75
CA GLU A 53 -10.17 -2.11 2.17
C GLU A 53 -9.39 -2.92 3.21
N ILE A 54 -8.10 -3.11 2.96
CA ILE A 54 -7.14 -3.75 3.86
C ILE A 54 -6.07 -2.73 4.17
N LYS A 55 -5.87 -2.45 5.46
CA LYS A 55 -4.78 -1.60 5.95
C LYS A 55 -3.80 -2.43 6.76
N VAL A 56 -2.51 -2.22 6.52
CA VAL A 56 -1.41 -2.71 7.34
C VAL A 56 -0.69 -1.48 7.88
N SER A 57 -0.84 -1.21 9.17
CA SER A 57 -0.21 -0.08 9.84
C SER A 57 0.85 -0.57 10.82
N ASP A 58 2.00 0.08 10.81
CA ASP A 58 3.11 -0.17 11.72
C ASP A 58 3.53 1.10 12.45
N THR A 59 4.23 0.95 13.58
CA THR A 59 4.87 2.04 14.34
C THR A 59 6.39 2.01 14.16
N GLY A 60 6.86 1.59 12.98
CA GLY A 60 8.27 1.40 12.67
C GLY A 60 8.98 2.69 12.31
N ILE A 61 10.06 2.54 11.54
CA ILE A 61 10.95 3.67 11.16
C ILE A 61 10.27 4.76 10.33
N GLY A 62 9.06 4.54 9.83
CA GLY A 62 8.35 5.47 8.96
C GLY A 62 8.99 5.62 7.57
N ILE A 63 8.42 6.52 6.76
CA ILE A 63 8.82 6.73 5.37
C ILE A 63 8.87 8.23 5.10
N LYS A 64 9.96 8.71 4.52
CA LYS A 64 10.07 10.12 4.13
C LYS A 64 9.08 10.44 3.02
N ALA A 65 8.53 11.65 3.04
CA ALA A 65 7.58 12.10 2.03
C ALA A 65 8.14 12.02 0.59
N GLU A 66 9.44 12.28 0.42
CA GLU A 66 10.16 12.18 -0.86
C GLU A 66 10.29 10.75 -1.41
N ASP A 67 10.19 9.75 -0.53
CA ASP A 67 10.35 8.35 -0.88
C ASP A 67 9.02 7.64 -1.16
N LEU A 68 7.89 8.16 -0.66
CA LEU A 68 6.54 7.62 -0.89
C LEU A 68 6.23 7.39 -2.39
N PRO A 69 6.53 8.32 -3.32
CA PRO A 69 6.26 8.11 -4.75
C PRO A 69 7.08 6.98 -5.37
N ARG A 70 8.21 6.61 -4.75
CA ARG A 70 9.19 5.66 -5.29
C ARG A 70 9.04 4.25 -4.73
N LEU A 71 8.28 4.07 -3.65
CA LEU A 71 8.09 2.79 -2.95
C LEU A 71 7.69 1.60 -3.84
N PHE A 72 6.89 1.87 -4.88
CA PHE A 72 6.37 0.83 -5.76
C PHE A 72 7.18 0.68 -7.06
N GLN A 73 8.29 1.39 -7.22
CA GLN A 73 9.19 1.23 -8.36
C GLN A 73 10.03 -0.04 -8.19
N GLN A 74 10.26 -0.74 -9.29
CA GLN A 74 11.09 -1.95 -9.28
C GLN A 74 12.54 -1.59 -8.94
N PHE A 75 13.19 -2.46 -8.16
CA PHE A 75 14.60 -2.32 -7.76
C PHE A 75 14.92 -1.10 -6.87
N VAL A 76 13.92 -0.35 -6.43
CA VAL A 76 14.12 0.73 -5.46
C VAL A 76 14.19 0.14 -4.06
N GLN A 77 15.29 0.42 -3.38
CA GLN A 77 15.45 0.22 -1.94
C GLN A 77 15.67 1.59 -1.33
N LEU A 78 14.84 1.93 -0.36
CA LEU A 78 15.01 3.18 0.37
C LEU A 78 16.12 2.97 1.41
N GLU A 79 17.10 3.86 1.40
CA GLU A 79 18.20 3.87 2.37
C GLU A 79 17.63 4.30 3.72
N ALA A 80 17.20 3.32 4.53
CA ALA A 80 16.90 3.54 5.92
C ALA A 80 18.22 3.89 6.64
N SER A 81 18.49 5.18 6.75
CA SER A 81 19.65 5.70 7.44
C SER A 81 19.69 5.09 8.85
N ALA A 82 20.73 4.30 9.12
CA ALA A 82 21.08 3.65 10.40
C ALA A 82 20.68 2.18 10.67
N THR A 83 20.09 1.41 9.74
CA THR A 83 19.87 -0.03 10.00
C THR A 83 20.27 -0.91 8.82
N LYS A 84 21.32 -1.73 9.04
CA LYS A 84 21.81 -2.87 8.23
C LYS A 84 21.10 -3.09 6.89
N HIS A 85 21.85 -3.02 5.78
CA HIS A 85 21.48 -3.55 4.45
C HIS A 85 20.41 -4.63 4.54
N HIS A 86 19.18 -4.22 4.28
CA HIS A 86 18.02 -5.06 4.50
C HIS A 86 17.80 -5.88 3.24
N GLU A 87 18.29 -7.13 3.23
CA GLU A 87 18.18 -8.08 2.10
C GLU A 87 16.79 -8.06 1.44
N GLY A 88 16.80 -7.94 0.11
CA GLY A 88 15.63 -7.88 -0.74
C GLY A 88 16.03 -7.47 -2.15
N THR A 89 15.18 -7.68 -3.14
CA THR A 89 15.44 -7.26 -4.54
C THR A 89 14.77 -5.92 -4.89
N GLY A 90 14.02 -5.33 -3.95
CA GLY A 90 13.15 -4.18 -4.24
C GLY A 90 11.94 -4.53 -5.11
N LEU A 91 11.69 -5.81 -5.41
CA LEU A 91 10.58 -6.22 -6.29
C LEU A 91 9.26 -6.44 -5.56
N GLY A 92 9.28 -6.69 -4.25
CA GLY A 92 8.08 -7.12 -3.52
C GLY A 92 6.91 -6.14 -3.63
N LEU A 93 7.15 -4.84 -3.40
CA LEU A 93 6.10 -3.82 -3.46
C LEU A 93 5.63 -3.56 -4.89
N ALA A 94 6.55 -3.55 -5.87
CA ALA A 94 6.20 -3.43 -7.28
C ALA A 94 5.30 -4.59 -7.76
N LEU A 95 5.62 -5.83 -7.37
CA LEU A 95 4.78 -6.99 -7.66
C LEU A 95 3.43 -6.91 -6.96
N ALA A 96 3.39 -6.50 -5.69
CA ALA A 96 2.14 -6.30 -4.98
C ALA A 96 1.25 -5.26 -5.66
N LYS A 97 1.82 -4.14 -6.12
CA LYS A 97 1.10 -3.14 -6.90
C LYS A 97 0.54 -3.71 -8.19
N ARG A 98 1.35 -4.41 -8.98
CA ARG A 98 0.88 -5.02 -10.23
C ARG A 98 -0.25 -6.02 -9.99
N LEU A 99 -0.13 -6.87 -8.96
CA LEU A 99 -1.18 -7.82 -8.61
C LEU A 99 -2.47 -7.10 -8.22
N VAL A 100 -2.41 -6.09 -7.35
CA VAL A 100 -3.59 -5.32 -6.95
C VAL A 100 -4.25 -4.62 -8.14
N GLU A 101 -3.47 -4.02 -9.03
CA GLU A 101 -3.98 -3.37 -10.25
C GLU A 101 -4.63 -4.36 -11.22
N LEU A 102 -4.05 -5.56 -11.38
CA LEU A 102 -4.63 -6.63 -12.21
C LEU A 102 -6.00 -7.09 -11.69
N HIS A 103 -6.24 -6.98 -10.39
CA HIS A 103 -7.55 -7.27 -9.78
C HIS A 103 -8.49 -6.05 -9.79
N GLY A 104 -8.18 -4.98 -10.53
CA GLY A 104 -9.00 -3.76 -10.57
C GLY A 104 -8.96 -2.93 -9.27
N GLY A 105 -8.00 -3.23 -8.40
CA GLY A 105 -7.81 -2.55 -7.13
C GLY A 105 -6.84 -1.39 -7.18
N ARG A 106 -6.54 -0.85 -5.99
CA ARG A 106 -5.54 0.18 -5.76
C ARG A 106 -4.71 -0.13 -4.53
N ILE A 107 -3.44 0.25 -4.56
CA ILE A 107 -2.54 0.18 -3.42
C ILE A 107 -1.80 1.51 -3.28
N TRP A 108 -1.61 1.95 -2.05
CA TRP A 108 -0.79 3.12 -1.73
C TRP A 108 -0.23 3.01 -0.31
N ALA A 109 0.66 3.92 0.04
CA ALA A 109 1.26 4.04 1.36
C ALA A 109 1.15 5.47 1.87
N GLU A 110 0.98 5.60 3.18
CA GLU A 110 0.90 6.87 3.92
C GLU A 110 1.87 6.79 5.10
N SER A 111 2.58 7.87 5.41
CA SER A 111 3.45 7.98 6.58
C SER A 111 3.59 9.46 6.94
N GLU A 112 3.61 9.77 8.24
CA GLU A 112 3.84 11.13 8.74
C GLU A 112 5.33 11.51 8.81
N GLY A 113 6.22 10.61 8.35
CA GLY A 113 7.66 10.83 8.32
C GLY A 113 8.42 9.81 9.17
N GLU A 114 9.72 10.05 9.32
CA GLU A 114 10.61 9.16 10.07
C GLU A 114 10.18 9.00 11.54
N GLY A 115 10.21 7.77 12.03
CA GLY A 115 9.82 7.39 13.39
C GLY A 115 8.32 7.37 13.67
N GLN A 116 7.46 7.74 12.70
CA GLN A 116 6.00 7.76 12.87
C GLN A 116 5.32 6.48 12.36
N GLY A 117 6.10 5.52 11.85
CA GLY A 117 5.57 4.33 11.20
C GLY A 117 4.90 4.62 9.86
N SER A 118 4.23 3.62 9.32
CA SER A 118 3.60 3.71 8.00
C SER A 118 2.31 2.94 7.92
N THR A 119 1.45 3.29 6.96
CA THR A 119 0.23 2.56 6.66
C THR A 119 0.17 2.26 5.18
N PHE A 120 0.16 0.99 4.84
CA PHE A 120 -0.10 0.50 3.50
C PHE A 120 -1.58 0.16 3.37
N THR A 121 -2.25 0.74 2.38
CA THR A 121 -3.66 0.48 2.11
C THR A 121 -3.81 -0.20 0.77
N VAL A 122 -4.59 -1.27 0.74
CA VAL A 122 -5.03 -1.99 -0.45
C VAL A 122 -6.55 -1.94 -0.51
N VAL A 123 -7.09 -1.59 -1.67
CA VAL A 123 -8.53 -1.66 -1.94
C VAL A 123 -8.76 -2.54 -3.15
N LEU A 124 -9.60 -3.56 -3.00
CA LEU A 124 -9.96 -4.49 -4.07
C LEU A 124 -11.48 -4.47 -4.29
N PRO A 125 -11.96 -4.64 -5.55
CA PRO A 125 -13.35 -4.99 -5.79
C PRO A 125 -13.74 -6.22 -4.98
N PHE A 126 -14.93 -6.20 -4.36
CA PHE A 126 -15.43 -7.28 -3.52
C PHE A 126 -16.85 -7.64 -3.95
N THR A 127 -16.99 -8.75 -4.65
CA THR A 127 -18.29 -9.33 -4.96
C THR A 127 -18.62 -10.34 -3.86
N GLN A 128 -19.71 -10.14 -3.13
CA GLN A 128 -20.24 -11.23 -2.31
C GLN A 128 -20.73 -12.33 -3.25
N PRO A 129 -20.30 -13.59 -3.08
CA PRO A 129 -20.89 -14.68 -3.83
C PRO A 129 -22.38 -14.72 -3.49
N SER A 130 -23.23 -14.71 -4.53
CA SER A 130 -24.65 -14.96 -4.40
C SER A 130 -24.83 -16.33 -3.74
N GLN A 131 -25.38 -16.35 -2.52
CA GLN A 131 -25.75 -17.57 -1.81
C GLN A 131 -26.92 -18.27 -2.53
#